data_AF-L7MMP0-F1
#
_entry.id   AF-L7MMP0-F1
#
_cell.length_a   1.000
_cell.length_b   1.000
_cell.length_c   1.000
_cell.angle_alpha   90.00
_cell.angle_beta   90.00
_cell.angle_gamma   90.00
#
_symmetry.space_group_name_H-M   'P 1'
#
loop_
_entity.id
_entity.type
_entity.pdbx_description
1 polymer ?
#
loop_
_entity_poly.entity_id
_entity_poly.type
_entity_poly.pdbx_seq_one_letter_code
_entity_poly.pdbx_strand_id
1 'polypeptide(L)'
;MLSNKEGGFVVMTSGTYAEKASEAVTNNFNRVQDVDPEKVNKQALKRCEDLKLGKVSVSIKKSQHSCLVVFFSTKTHKPERPFRVIVSERGTWQHCMGLFLQQSLALLSVDDPFFVRKAQDVSTFLETKQPKAVSAFSIDLKDLYYS
;
A
#
# COMPACT_ATOMS: atom_id res chain seq x y z
N MET A 1 10.45 -19.43 -4.87
CA MET A 1 9.67 -20.03 -3.76
C MET A 1 8.93 -18.90 -3.07
N LEU A 2 7.60 -18.95 -2.94
CA LEU A 2 6.84 -17.95 -2.20
C LEU A 2 6.50 -18.50 -0.82
N SER A 3 6.81 -17.74 0.22
CA SER A 3 6.47 -18.07 1.60
C SER A 3 5.10 -17.49 1.99
N ASN A 4 4.37 -18.24 2.83
CA ASN A 4 3.22 -17.73 3.55
C ASN A 4 3.68 -16.99 4.82
N LYS A 5 2.73 -16.39 5.55
CA LYS A 5 3.02 -15.69 6.81
C LYS A 5 3.48 -16.61 7.97
N GLU A 6 3.35 -17.92 7.81
CA GLU A 6 3.69 -18.96 8.79
C GLU A 6 5.01 -19.67 8.43
N GLY A 7 5.72 -19.21 7.39
CA GLY A 7 6.98 -19.82 6.92
C GLY A 7 6.82 -21.04 6.00
N GLY A 8 5.60 -21.45 5.68
CA GLY A 8 5.30 -22.50 4.70
C GLY A 8 5.50 -22.04 3.25
N PHE A 9 5.87 -22.96 2.37
CA PHE A 9 6.09 -22.68 0.95
C PHE A 9 5.00 -23.29 0.09
N VAL A 10 4.64 -22.60 -0.99
CA VAL A 10 3.72 -23.13 -2.01
C VAL A 10 4.52 -23.49 -3.26
N VAL A 11 4.35 -24.74 -3.71
CA VAL A 11 4.91 -25.24 -4.97
C VAL A 11 3.81 -25.16 -6.03
N MET A 12 4.12 -24.55 -7.17
CA MET A 12 3.24 -24.47 -8.32
C MET A 12 4.06 -24.40 -9.59
N THR A 13 3.43 -24.71 -10.72
CA THR A 13 4.07 -24.57 -12.03
C THR A 13 4.30 -23.10 -12.38
N SER A 14 5.26 -22.83 -13.26
CA SER A 14 5.53 -21.47 -13.76
C SER A 14 4.30 -20.84 -14.42
N GLY A 15 3.52 -21.63 -15.18
CA GLY A 15 2.28 -21.17 -15.82
C GLY A 15 1.22 -20.76 -14.80
N THR A 16 0.96 -21.60 -13.80
CA THR A 16 0.01 -21.29 -12.72
C THR A 16 0.44 -20.06 -11.92
N TYR A 17 1.75 -19.92 -11.67
CA TYR A 17 2.29 -18.74 -10.99
C TYR A 17 2.00 -17.47 -11.80
N ALA A 18 2.34 -17.46 -13.09
CA ALA A 18 2.18 -16.29 -13.95
C ALA A 18 0.70 -15.87 -14.06
N GLU A 19 -0.19 -16.84 -14.23
CA GLU A 19 -1.64 -16.61 -14.28
C GLU A 19 -2.16 -15.99 -12.97
N LYS A 20 -1.87 -16.62 -11.82
CA LYS A 20 -2.35 -16.14 -10.52
C LYS A 20 -1.70 -14.82 -10.11
N ALA A 21 -0.45 -14.56 -10.51
CA ALA A 21 0.23 -13.29 -10.30
C ALA A 21 -0.44 -12.17 -11.13
N SER A 22 -0.75 -12.45 -12.40
CA SER A 22 -1.48 -11.53 -13.26
C SER A 22 -2.87 -11.21 -12.69
N GLU A 23 -3.64 -12.23 -12.30
CA GLU A 23 -4.95 -12.06 -11.65
C GLU A 23 -4.85 -11.21 -10.38
N ALA A 24 -3.81 -11.44 -9.57
CA ALA A 24 -3.56 -10.66 -8.36
C ALA A 24 -3.23 -9.19 -8.66
N VAL A 25 -2.46 -8.90 -9.70
CA VAL A 25 -2.15 -7.53 -10.12
C VAL A 25 -3.42 -6.83 -10.64
N THR A 26 -4.14 -7.44 -11.58
CA THR A 26 -5.34 -6.84 -12.19
C THR A 26 -6.46 -6.59 -11.16
N ASN A 27 -6.58 -7.44 -10.14
CA ASN A 27 -7.55 -7.23 -9.06
C ASN A 27 -7.19 -6.08 -8.10
N ASN A 28 -5.94 -5.59 -8.08
CA ASN A 28 -5.48 -4.58 -7.13
C ASN A 28 -5.02 -3.27 -7.78
N PHE A 29 -4.73 -3.27 -9.08
CA PHE A 29 -4.26 -2.09 -9.80
C PHE A 29 -5.02 -1.87 -11.09
N ASN A 30 -5.34 -0.61 -11.35
CA ASN A 30 -5.81 -0.18 -12.66
C ASN A 30 -4.60 0.06 -13.57
N ARG A 31 -4.70 -0.42 -14.82
CA ARG A 31 -3.68 -0.13 -15.82
C ARG A 31 -3.78 1.34 -16.21
N VAL A 32 -2.73 2.10 -15.93
CA VAL A 32 -2.60 3.48 -16.38
C VAL A 32 -1.94 3.47 -17.76
N GLN A 33 -2.62 4.01 -18.76
CA GLN A 33 -2.07 4.22 -20.09
C GLN A 33 -1.41 5.61 -20.15
N ASP A 34 -0.42 5.78 -21.02
CA ASP A 34 0.20 7.07 -21.35
C ASP A 34 0.95 7.80 -20.22
N VAL A 35 1.29 7.10 -19.14
CA VAL A 35 2.15 7.62 -18.08
C VAL A 35 3.52 6.99 -18.15
N ASP A 36 4.54 7.82 -18.37
CA ASP A 36 5.95 7.47 -18.25
C ASP A 36 6.43 7.78 -16.81
N PRO A 37 6.74 6.75 -16.00
CA PRO A 37 7.21 6.94 -14.62
C PRO A 37 8.48 7.79 -14.51
N GLU A 38 9.38 7.71 -15.49
CA GLU A 38 10.61 8.51 -15.48
C GLU A 38 10.31 9.98 -15.72
N LYS A 39 9.37 10.28 -16.63
CA LYS A 39 8.89 11.64 -16.86
C LYS A 39 8.25 12.22 -15.60
N VAL A 40 7.43 11.46 -14.90
CA VAL A 40 6.82 11.87 -13.62
C VAL A 40 7.91 12.14 -12.57
N ASN A 41 8.89 11.26 -12.44
CA ASN A 41 10.02 11.45 -11.53
C ASN A 41 10.79 12.75 -11.85
N LYS A 42 11.11 13.00 -13.13
CA LYS A 42 11.78 14.25 -13.56
C LYS A 42 10.97 15.49 -13.20
N GLN A 43 9.64 15.44 -13.35
CA GLN A 43 8.77 16.54 -12.95
C GLN A 43 8.76 16.75 -11.42
N ALA A 44 8.71 15.67 -10.63
CA ALA A 44 8.80 15.75 -9.18
C ALA A 44 10.14 16.35 -8.74
N LEU A 45 11.25 15.88 -9.31
CA LEU A 45 12.57 16.40 -9.03
C LEU A 45 12.69 17.89 -9.34
N LYS A 46 12.21 18.32 -10.52
CA LYS A 46 12.20 19.73 -10.92
C LYS A 46 11.43 20.58 -9.90
N ARG A 47 10.24 20.14 -9.50
CA ARG A 47 9.45 20.84 -8.47
C ARG A 47 10.20 20.95 -7.14
N CYS A 48 10.89 19.90 -6.72
CA CYS A 48 11.70 19.95 -5.50
C CYS A 48 12.87 20.95 -5.64
N GLU A 49 13.52 21.01 -6.80
CA GLU A 49 14.58 21.98 -7.08
C GLU A 49 14.03 23.43 -7.10
N ASP A 50 12.90 23.68 -7.75
CA ASP A 50 12.23 24.99 -7.80
C ASP A 50 11.86 25.48 -6.38
N LEU A 51 11.39 24.56 -5.52
CA LEU A 51 11.07 24.81 -4.11
C LEU A 51 12.30 24.82 -3.19
N LYS A 52 13.51 24.68 -3.73
CA LYS A 52 14.79 24.65 -3.00
C LYS A 52 14.85 23.53 -1.93
N LEU A 53 14.18 22.41 -2.17
CA LEU A 53 14.17 21.22 -1.30
C LEU A 53 15.41 20.34 -1.54
N GLY A 54 16.61 20.90 -1.40
CA GLY A 54 17.86 20.27 -1.83
C GLY A 54 18.10 18.86 -1.29
N LYS A 55 17.77 18.62 -0.01
CA LYS A 55 17.90 17.27 0.60
C LYS A 55 16.98 16.25 -0.09
N VAL A 56 15.74 16.63 -0.38
CA VAL A 56 14.76 15.76 -1.06
C VAL A 56 15.19 15.50 -2.49
N SER A 57 15.61 16.54 -3.22
CA SER A 57 16.11 16.42 -4.60
C SER A 57 17.30 15.47 -4.71
N VAL A 58 18.26 15.53 -3.77
CA VAL A 58 19.40 14.59 -3.73
C VAL A 58 18.93 13.16 -3.47
N SER A 59 17.99 12.95 -2.55
CA SER A 59 17.45 11.62 -2.27
C SER A 59 16.70 11.04 -3.47
N ILE A 60 15.89 11.85 -4.17
CA ILE A 60 15.20 11.45 -5.41
C ILE A 60 16.21 11.02 -6.48
N LYS A 61 17.28 11.81 -6.71
CA LYS A 61 18.34 11.47 -7.68
C LYS A 61 19.05 10.14 -7.37
N LYS A 62 19.08 9.73 -6.10
CA LYS A 62 19.69 8.47 -5.64
C LYS A 62 18.72 7.29 -5.61
N SER A 63 17.45 7.50 -5.96
CA SER A 63 16.47 6.41 -6.01
C SER A 63 16.86 5.37 -7.07
N GLN A 64 16.65 4.09 -6.73
CA GLN A 64 17.00 2.94 -7.57
C GLN A 64 15.85 2.54 -8.51
N HIS A 65 14.64 2.96 -8.17
CA HIS A 65 13.42 2.54 -8.84
C HIS A 65 12.55 3.75 -9.17
N SER A 66 12.05 3.82 -10.41
CA SER A 66 11.12 4.84 -10.87
C SER A 66 9.66 4.53 -10.47
N CYS A 67 9.37 3.27 -10.15
CA CYS A 67 8.06 2.73 -9.79
C CYS A 67 8.10 1.93 -8.50
N LEU A 68 6.92 1.77 -7.89
CA LEU A 68 6.70 0.84 -6.80
C LEU A 68 7.02 -0.60 -7.24
N VAL A 69 7.61 -1.36 -6.33
CA VAL A 69 7.94 -2.77 -6.55
C VAL A 69 6.78 -3.63 -6.03
N VAL A 70 6.23 -4.47 -6.90
CA VAL A 70 5.16 -5.40 -6.56
C VAL A 70 5.72 -6.81 -6.41
N PHE A 71 5.37 -7.46 -5.31
CA PHE A 71 5.68 -8.87 -5.07
C PHE A 71 4.53 -9.53 -4.31
N PHE A 72 4.62 -10.84 -4.09
CA PHE A 72 3.51 -11.64 -3.58
C PHE A 72 3.90 -12.41 -2.32
N SER A 73 2.92 -12.62 -1.45
CA SER A 73 2.96 -13.64 -0.39
C SER A 73 1.75 -14.55 -0.52
N THR A 74 1.82 -15.76 0.02
CA THR A 74 0.72 -16.72 -0.11
C THR A 74 -0.33 -16.60 1.01
N LYS A 75 -1.61 -16.69 0.64
CA LYS A 75 -2.79 -16.73 1.51
C LYS A 75 -3.15 -18.20 1.72
N THR A 76 -3.09 -18.64 2.97
CA THR A 76 -3.42 -20.01 3.37
C THR A 76 -4.92 -20.30 3.42
N HIS A 77 -5.76 -19.28 3.58
CA HIS A 77 -7.21 -19.40 3.76
C HIS A 77 -8.05 -19.12 2.50
N LYS A 78 -7.43 -18.91 1.33
CA LYS A 78 -8.11 -18.64 0.05
C LYS A 78 -7.44 -19.43 -1.08
N PRO A 79 -7.70 -20.74 -1.21
CA PRO A 79 -7.01 -21.61 -2.17
C PRO A 79 -7.13 -21.11 -3.62
N GLU A 80 -8.29 -20.54 -3.98
CA GLU A 80 -8.54 -20.02 -5.34
C GLU A 80 -7.75 -18.75 -5.69
N ARG A 81 -7.38 -17.95 -4.68
CA ARG A 81 -6.65 -16.68 -4.84
C ARG A 81 -5.46 -16.66 -3.88
N PRO A 82 -4.42 -17.45 -4.19
CA PRO A 82 -3.36 -17.73 -3.24
C PRO A 82 -2.48 -16.50 -3.01
N PHE A 83 -2.50 -15.46 -3.84
CA PHE A 83 -1.59 -14.32 -3.65
C PHE A 83 -2.21 -13.14 -2.92
N ARG A 84 -1.46 -12.65 -1.93
CA ARG A 84 -1.56 -11.32 -1.36
C ARG A 84 -0.49 -10.47 -2.04
N VAL A 85 -0.95 -9.48 -2.80
CA VAL A 85 -0.09 -8.43 -3.35
C VAL A 85 0.52 -7.63 -2.21
N ILE A 86 1.83 -7.42 -2.30
CA ILE A 86 2.59 -6.52 -1.42
C ILE A 86 3.26 -5.49 -2.31
N VAL A 87 3.13 -4.23 -1.92
CA VAL A 87 3.72 -3.09 -2.62
C VAL A 87 4.82 -2.54 -1.74
N SER A 88 6.02 -2.42 -2.28
CA SER A 88 7.14 -1.77 -1.64
C SER A 88 7.50 -0.50 -2.39
N GLU A 89 7.51 0.61 -1.66
CA GLU A 89 8.09 1.87 -2.11
C GLU A 89 9.58 1.99 -1.79
N ARG A 90 10.18 1.00 -1.11
CA ARG A 90 11.59 1.06 -0.71
C ARG A 90 12.49 1.25 -1.94
N GLY A 91 13.39 2.24 -1.86
CA GLY A 91 14.32 2.56 -2.95
C GLY A 91 13.70 3.39 -4.08
N THR A 92 12.42 3.75 -3.99
CA THR A 92 11.74 4.60 -4.97
C THR A 92 11.82 6.09 -4.60
N TRP A 93 11.63 6.97 -5.59
CA TRP A 93 11.54 8.42 -5.34
C TRP A 93 10.26 8.78 -4.57
N GLN A 94 9.17 8.01 -4.76
CA GLN A 94 7.91 8.20 -4.04
C GLN A 94 8.11 8.06 -2.53
N HIS A 95 8.93 7.09 -2.09
CA HIS A 95 9.25 6.92 -0.67
C HIS A 95 9.97 8.14 -0.09
N CYS A 96 10.91 8.75 -0.83
CA CYS A 96 11.58 9.97 -0.39
C CYS A 96 10.59 11.13 -0.22
N MET A 97 9.66 11.28 -1.16
CA MET A 97 8.60 12.28 -1.09
C MET A 97 7.62 12.01 0.06
N GLY A 98 7.23 10.74 0.24
CA GLY A 98 6.33 10.31 1.31
C GLY A 98 6.91 10.64 2.69
N LEU A 99 8.18 10.30 2.93
CA LEU A 99 8.86 10.65 4.18
C LEU A 99 8.95 12.16 4.41
N PHE A 100 9.24 12.94 3.37
CA PHE A 100 9.29 14.39 3.47
C PHE A 100 7.92 14.97 3.88
N LEU A 101 6.84 14.55 3.21
CA LEU A 101 5.49 15.00 3.54
C LEU A 101 5.05 14.52 4.93
N GLN A 102 5.38 13.28 5.29
CA GLN A 102 5.07 12.71 6.59
C GLN A 102 5.70 13.50 7.74
N GLN A 103 6.91 14.05 7.57
CA GLN A 103 7.53 14.90 8.59
C GLN A 103 6.68 16.12 8.92
N SER A 104 6.11 16.77 7.89
CA SER A 104 5.20 17.91 8.10
C SER A 104 3.87 17.47 8.73
N LEU A 105 3.31 16.34 8.28
CA LEU A 105 2.07 15.80 8.83
C LEU A 105 2.22 15.33 10.28
N ALA A 106 3.40 14.85 10.68
CA ALA A 106 3.69 14.41 12.04
C ALA A 106 3.70 15.56 13.06
N LEU A 107 3.81 16.81 12.62
CA LEU A 107 3.69 17.99 13.48
C LEU A 107 2.22 18.32 13.79
N LEU A 108 1.27 17.78 13.03
CA LEU A 108 -0.15 17.99 13.27
C LEU A 108 -0.57 17.10 14.44
N SER A 109 -1.04 17.74 15.51
CA SER A 109 -1.75 17.03 16.57
C SER A 109 -3.14 16.66 16.07
N VAL A 110 -3.30 15.42 15.62
CA VAL A 110 -4.61 14.88 15.27
C VAL A 110 -5.19 14.21 16.51
N ASP A 111 -6.21 14.83 17.10
CA ASP A 111 -7.08 14.15 18.05
C ASP A 111 -8.13 13.39 17.24
N ASP A 112 -7.95 12.08 17.12
CA ASP A 112 -8.90 11.20 16.44
C ASP A 112 -9.63 10.34 17.49
N PRO A 113 -10.82 10.77 17.94
CA PRO A 113 -11.60 10.02 18.93
C PRO A 113 -12.14 8.69 18.37
N PHE A 114 -11.99 8.45 17.06
CA PHE A 114 -12.40 7.23 16.39
C PHE A 114 -11.21 6.33 16.02
N PHE A 115 -9.99 6.69 16.42
CA PHE A 115 -8.81 5.89 16.14
C PHE A 115 -8.84 4.55 16.88
N VAL A 116 -9.04 3.47 16.13
CA VAL A 116 -9.03 2.10 16.63
C VAL A 116 -7.65 1.47 16.36
N ARG A 117 -6.92 1.11 17.41
CA ARG A 117 -5.58 0.48 17.28
C ARG A 117 -5.65 -0.96 16.79
N LYS A 118 -6.67 -1.71 17.23
CA LYS A 118 -6.86 -3.12 16.87
C LYS A 118 -8.34 -3.48 16.87
N ALA A 119 -8.70 -4.45 16.03
CA ALA A 119 -10.09 -4.89 15.87
C ALA A 119 -10.72 -5.35 17.21
N GLN A 120 -9.93 -5.97 18.10
CA GLN A 120 -10.40 -6.36 19.43
C GLN A 120 -10.97 -5.20 20.25
N ASP A 121 -10.50 -3.97 20.07
CA ASP A 121 -11.01 -2.82 20.82
C ASP A 121 -12.47 -2.54 20.45
N VAL A 122 -12.83 -2.71 19.16
CA VAL A 122 -14.21 -2.58 18.67
C VAL A 122 -15.08 -3.71 19.20
N SER A 123 -14.60 -4.96 19.13
CA SER A 123 -15.32 -6.11 19.68
C SER A 123 -15.61 -5.92 21.17
N THR A 124 -14.59 -5.51 21.94
CA THR A 124 -14.71 -5.27 23.38
C THR A 124 -15.72 -4.16 23.68
N PHE A 125 -15.68 -3.08 22.90
CA PHE A 125 -16.64 -1.98 23.04
C PHE A 125 -18.08 -2.44 22.81
N LEU A 126 -18.34 -3.19 21.74
CA LEU A 126 -19.67 -3.70 21.41
C LEU A 126 -20.20 -4.67 22.47
N GLU A 127 -19.36 -5.57 22.97
CA GLU A 127 -19.70 -6.53 24.02
C GLU A 127 -19.99 -5.85 25.37
N THR A 128 -19.19 -4.84 25.73
CA THR A 128 -19.27 -4.20 27.05
C THR A 128 -20.38 -3.14 27.11
N LYS A 129 -20.57 -2.36 26.05
CA LYS A 129 -21.51 -1.23 26.04
C LYS A 129 -22.93 -1.62 25.63
N GLN A 130 -23.10 -2.77 24.97
CA GLN A 130 -24.38 -3.30 24.48
C GLN A 130 -25.32 -2.19 23.99
N PRO A 131 -24.94 -1.41 22.96
CA PRO A 131 -25.74 -0.27 22.54
C PRO A 131 -27.11 -0.75 22.08
N LYS A 132 -28.18 -0.12 22.58
CA LYS A 132 -29.58 -0.58 22.38
C LYS A 132 -30.01 -0.62 20.92
N ALA A 133 -29.35 0.13 20.05
CA ALA A 133 -29.52 0.10 18.60
C ALA A 133 -28.16 0.32 17.94
N VAL A 134 -27.68 -0.67 17.18
CA VAL A 134 -26.46 -0.57 16.37
C VAL A 134 -26.84 -0.83 14.93
N SER A 135 -26.65 0.17 14.08
CA SER A 135 -26.57 -0.03 12.64
C SER A 135 -25.11 0.01 12.24
N ALA A 136 -24.65 -1.01 11.54
CA ALA A 136 -23.29 -1.11 11.04
C ALA A 136 -23.32 -1.23 9.52
N PHE A 137 -22.31 -0.65 8.88
CA PHE A 137 -22.01 -0.85 7.48
C PHE A 137 -20.51 -1.14 7.33
N SER A 138 -20.15 -1.78 6.23
CA SER A 138 -18.76 -2.06 5.88
C SER A 138 -18.50 -1.49 4.50
N ILE A 139 -17.36 -0.82 4.34
CA ILE A 139 -16.90 -0.29 3.05
C ILE A 139 -15.54 -0.92 2.79
N ASP A 140 -15.34 -1.40 1.56
CA ASP A 140 -14.00 -1.82 1.13
C ASP A 140 -13.12 -0.56 0.97
N LEU A 141 -11.90 -0.58 1.52
CA LEU A 141 -10.97 0.53 1.37
C LEU A 141 -10.73 0.90 -0.09
N LYS A 142 -10.82 -0.06 -1.02
CA LYS A 142 -10.72 0.23 -2.45
C LYS A 142 -11.82 1.18 -2.92
N ASP A 143 -13.04 0.97 -2.45
CA ASP A 143 -14.17 1.84 -2.77
C ASP A 143 -13.98 3.22 -2.13
N LEU A 144 -13.37 3.32 -0.96
CA LEU A 144 -13.15 4.61 -0.30
C LEU A 144 -12.15 5.51 -1.04
N TYR A 145 -11.08 4.96 -1.61
CA TYR A 145 -10.00 5.74 -2.23
C TYR A 145 -10.11 5.87 -3.76
N TYR A 146 -10.88 5.02 -4.42
CA TYR A 146 -10.92 4.92 -5.88
C TYR A 146 -12.33 4.96 -6.48
N SER A 147 -13.34 5.40 -5.72
CA SER A 147 -14.67 5.75 -6.25
C SER A 147 -14.67 7.03 -7.06
#